data_AF-A0A5N4ADZ6-F1
#
_entry.id   AF-A0A5N4ADZ6-F1
#
_cell.length_a   1.000
_cell.length_b   1.000
_cell.length_c   1.000
_cell.angle_alpha   90.00
_cell.angle_beta   90.00
_cell.angle_gamma   90.00
#
_symmetry.space_group_name_H-M   'P 1'
#
loop_
_entity.id
_entity.type
_entity.pdbx_description
1 polymer ?
#
loop_
_entity_poly.entity_id
_entity_poly.type
_entity_poly.pdbx_seq_one_letter_code
_entity_poly.pdbx_strand_id
1 'polypeptide(L)'
;METLHVELRSRPGNKIRLTTVYPYMVNTGLCKQPVIRFKSFLPLVNPEAAAKHIIDAQRRDIIEVTIPEFLLSLGCFLRMFPSKVLFLAMDFIGSYLESDKI
;
A
#
# COMPACT_ATOMS: atom_id res chain seq x y z
N MET A 1 -9.83 1.85 7.49
CA MET A 1 -9.27 1.11 8.64
C MET A 1 -9.04 2.03 9.84
N GLU A 2 -8.90 3.34 9.62
CA GLU A 2 -8.91 4.42 10.63
C GLU A 2 -9.96 4.28 11.73
N THR A 3 -11.19 3.92 11.40
CA THR A 3 -12.29 3.86 12.39
C THR A 3 -12.02 2.86 13.51
N LEU A 4 -11.47 1.68 13.19
CA LEU A 4 -11.16 0.65 14.19
C LEU A 4 -10.01 1.11 15.11
N HIS A 5 -9.03 1.81 14.56
CA HIS A 5 -7.93 2.39 15.32
C HIS A 5 -8.43 3.42 16.32
N VAL A 6 -9.32 4.33 15.90
CA VAL A 6 -9.93 5.33 16.77
C VAL A 6 -10.77 4.66 17.87
N GLU A 7 -11.56 3.64 17.53
CA GLU A 7 -12.37 2.92 18.51
C GLU A 7 -11.50 2.28 19.61
N LEU A 8 -10.47 1.53 19.24
CA LEU A 8 -9.57 0.86 20.19
C LEU A 8 -8.75 1.84 21.04
N ARG A 9 -8.37 2.99 20.49
CA ARG A 9 -7.68 4.06 21.23
C ARG A 9 -8.58 4.68 22.29
N SER A 10 -9.89 4.77 22.04
CA SER A 10 -10.85 5.36 22.99
C SER A 10 -11.14 4.49 24.21
N ARG A 11 -10.77 3.20 24.17
CA ARG A 11 -11.03 2.25 25.27
C ARG A 11 -9.92 2.28 26.33
N PRO A 12 -10.23 2.60 27.60
CA PRO A 12 -9.22 2.61 28.66
C PRO A 12 -8.65 1.21 28.90
N GLY A 13 -7.32 1.10 29.03
CA GLY A 13 -6.62 -0.15 29.31
C GLY A 13 -6.42 -1.08 28.10
N ASN A 14 -6.78 -0.65 26.88
CA ASN A 14 -6.53 -1.43 25.67
C ASN A 14 -5.02 -1.62 25.42
N LYS A 15 -4.62 -2.86 25.09
CA LYS A 15 -3.24 -3.25 24.75
C LYS A 15 -3.08 -3.70 23.29
N ILE A 16 -4.16 -3.66 22.51
CA ILE A 16 -4.16 -4.04 21.09
C ILE A 16 -3.57 -2.90 20.26
N ARG A 17 -2.50 -3.22 19.54
CA ARG A 17 -1.85 -2.35 18.55
C ARG A 17 -2.26 -2.80 17.15
N LEU A 18 -2.42 -1.84 16.24
CA LEU A 18 -2.84 -2.08 14.87
C LEU A 18 -1.78 -1.56 13.89
N THR A 19 -1.55 -2.33 12.84
CA THR A 19 -0.72 -1.95 11.70
C THR A 19 -1.55 -2.09 10.44
N THR A 20 -1.74 -0.99 9.72
CA THR A 20 -2.39 -0.97 8.41
C THR A 20 -1.34 -1.05 7.32
N VAL A 21 -1.45 -2.07 6.47
CA VAL A 21 -0.52 -2.31 5.36
C VAL A 21 -1.22 -1.98 4.05
N TYR A 22 -0.58 -1.15 3.23
CA TYR A 22 -1.00 -0.77 1.89
C TYR A 22 -0.03 -1.38 0.86
N PRO A 23 -0.16 -2.68 0.55
CA PRO A 23 0.73 -3.31 -0.40
C PRO A 23 0.42 -2.86 -1.83
N TYR A 24 1.47 -2.66 -2.62
CA TYR A 24 1.41 -2.67 -4.07
C TYR A 24 1.09 -4.09 -4.59
N MET A 25 1.03 -4.29 -5.90
CA MET A 25 0.82 -5.60 -6.52
C MET A 25 1.86 -6.62 -6.03
N VAL A 26 1.39 -7.57 -5.22
CA VAL A 26 2.17 -8.70 -4.72
C VAL A 26 1.86 -9.93 -5.56
N ASN A 27 2.89 -10.69 -5.94
CA ASN A 27 2.73 -11.90 -6.76
C ASN A 27 2.20 -13.09 -5.95
N THR A 28 1.00 -12.97 -5.39
CA THR A 28 0.32 -14.01 -4.61
C THR A 28 -0.56 -14.93 -5.46
N GLY A 29 -0.63 -14.70 -6.78
CA GLY A 29 -1.59 -15.33 -7.68
C GLY A 29 -2.95 -14.61 -7.78
N LEU A 30 -3.19 -13.59 -6.94
CA LEU A 30 -4.40 -12.74 -7.02
C LEU A 30 -4.28 -11.66 -8.12
N CYS A 31 -3.06 -11.16 -8.37
CA CYS A 31 -2.79 -10.17 -9.41
C CYS A 31 -2.57 -10.86 -10.77
N LYS A 32 -3.66 -11.21 -11.48
CA LYS A 32 -3.58 -12.00 -12.72
C LYS A 32 -3.05 -11.24 -13.94
N GLN A 33 -3.44 -9.98 -14.11
CA GLN A 33 -3.08 -9.18 -15.30
C GLN A 33 -2.52 -7.80 -14.90
N PRO A 34 -1.31 -7.76 -14.29
CA PRO A 34 -0.72 -6.49 -13.89
C PRO A 34 -0.19 -5.74 -15.11
N VAL A 35 -0.70 -4.53 -15.34
CA VAL A 35 -0.15 -3.58 -16.30
C VAL A 35 0.80 -2.66 -15.56
N ILE A 36 2.07 -2.63 -15.98
CA ILE A 36 3.13 -1.84 -15.33
C ILE A 36 3.98 -1.18 -16.40
N ARG A 37 3.91 0.15 -16.50
CA ARG A 37 4.71 0.93 -17.43
C ARG A 37 6.21 0.88 -17.11
N PHE A 38 6.58 1.10 -15.85
CA PHE A 38 7.98 1.19 -15.42
C PHE A 38 8.40 -0.04 -14.59
N LYS A 39 8.59 -1.19 -15.25
CA LYS A 39 8.92 -2.46 -14.57
C LYS A 39 10.19 -2.40 -13.72
N SER A 40 11.20 -1.63 -14.13
CA SER A 40 12.44 -1.48 -13.37
C SER A 40 12.27 -0.67 -12.08
N PHE A 41 11.26 0.18 -11.99
CA PHE A 41 11.03 1.06 -10.84
C PHE A 41 9.92 0.57 -9.90
N LEU A 42 8.87 -0.04 -10.46
CA LEU A 42 7.73 -0.60 -9.72
C LEU A 42 7.45 -2.06 -10.10
N PRO A 43 8.41 -2.98 -9.87
CA PRO A 43 8.20 -4.40 -10.14
C PRO A 43 7.12 -5.00 -9.23
N LEU A 44 6.57 -6.16 -9.62
CA LEU A 44 5.74 -6.94 -8.69
C LEU A 44 6.55 -7.29 -7.44
N VAL A 45 5.91 -7.16 -6.29
CA VAL A 45 6.54 -7.49 -5.01
C VAL A 45 6.49 -9.00 -4.80
N ASN A 46 7.62 -9.59 -4.40
CA ASN A 46 7.66 -10.99 -3.97
C ASN A 46 6.87 -11.16 -2.66
N PRO A 47 5.93 -12.13 -2.56
CA PRO A 47 5.21 -12.45 -1.34
C PRO A 47 6.09 -12.58 -0.09
N GLU A 48 7.26 -13.21 -0.19
CA GLU A 48 8.17 -13.39 0.94
C GLU A 48 8.72 -12.05 1.45
N ALA A 49 9.08 -11.16 0.53
CA ALA A 49 9.54 -9.82 0.85
C ALA A 49 8.40 -8.99 1.48
N ALA A 50 7.19 -9.07 0.91
CA ALA A 50 6.03 -8.41 1.49
C ALA A 50 5.74 -8.91 2.92
N ALA A 51 5.72 -10.23 3.13
CA ALA A 51 5.50 -10.82 4.45
C ALA A 51 6.57 -10.37 5.47
N LYS A 52 7.84 -10.32 5.05
CA LYS A 52 8.93 -9.81 5.89
C LYS A 52 8.70 -8.37 6.31
N HIS A 53 8.32 -7.48 5.39
CA HIS A 53 8.00 -6.08 5.72
C HIS A 53 6.78 -5.96 6.63
N ILE A 54 5.75 -6.78 6.45
CA ILE A 54 4.56 -6.79 7.31
C ILE A 54 4.93 -7.17 8.75
N ILE A 55 5.67 -8.26 8.92
CA ILE A 55 6.10 -8.74 10.25
C ILE A 55 6.99 -7.68 10.93
N ASP A 56 7.90 -7.07 10.17
CA ASP A 56 8.80 -6.05 10.69
C ASP A 56 8.05 -4.75 11.09
N ALA A 57 7.07 -4.31 10.29
CA ALA A 57 6.22 -3.18 10.64
C ALA A 57 5.37 -3.46 11.89
N GLN A 58 4.80 -4.66 11.99
CA GLN A 58 4.02 -5.09 13.15
C GLN A 58 4.86 -5.18 14.43
N ARG A 59 6.09 -5.71 14.35
CA ARG A 59 7.01 -5.80 15.50
C ARG A 59 7.52 -4.43 15.98
N ARG A 60 7.63 -3.46 15.07
CA ARG A 60 8.06 -2.09 15.36
C ARG A 60 6.92 -1.16 15.79
N ASP A 61 5.69 -1.68 15.86
CA ASP A 61 4.49 -0.89 16.12
C ASP A 61 4.30 0.28 15.14
N ILE A 62 4.54 0.03 13.85
CA ILE A 62 4.25 0.98 12.79
C ILE A 62 2.74 1.00 12.56
N ILE A 63 2.11 2.17 12.61
CA ILE A 63 0.66 2.32 12.43
C ILE A 63 0.27 2.12 10.96
N GLU A 64 1.04 2.68 10.03
CA GLU A 64 0.76 2.61 8.60
C GLU A 64 2.03 2.36 7.79
N VAL A 65 1.98 1.45 6.83
CA VAL A 65 3.12 1.15 5.94
C VAL A 65 2.64 0.83 4.53
N THR A 66 3.36 1.31 3.53
CA THR A 66 3.20 0.86 2.14
C THR A 66 4.29 -0.13 1.78
N ILE A 67 4.02 -1.03 0.84
CA ILE A 67 5.04 -1.94 0.31
C ILE A 67 5.06 -1.78 -1.21
N PRO A 68 6.09 -1.17 -1.82
CA PRO A 68 7.30 -0.60 -1.20
C PRO A 68 7.06 0.69 -0.39
N GLU A 69 7.96 0.98 0.56
CA GLU A 69 7.81 2.06 1.58
C GLU A 69 7.78 3.48 0.98
N PHE A 70 8.50 3.71 -0.12
CA PHE A 70 8.54 5.04 -0.75
C PHE A 70 7.17 5.48 -1.31
N LEU A 71 6.26 4.55 -1.59
CA LEU A 71 4.93 4.86 -2.11
C LEU A 71 4.10 5.68 -1.13
N LEU A 72 4.31 5.51 0.19
CA LEU A 72 3.65 6.34 1.19
C LEU A 72 4.09 7.80 1.05
N SER A 73 5.39 8.03 0.95
CA SER A 73 5.97 9.37 0.76
C SER A 73 5.51 9.99 -0.55
N LEU A 74 5.49 9.21 -1.63
CA LEU A 74 4.98 9.64 -2.93
C LEU A 74 3.48 10.00 -2.86
N GLY A 75 2.68 9.18 -2.19
CA GLY A 75 1.25 9.44 -2.01
C GLY A 75 0.99 10.68 -1.15
N CYS A 76 1.74 10.90 -0.07
CA CYS A 76 1.70 12.14 0.70
C CYS A 76 2.07 13.36 -0.15
N PHE A 77 3.12 13.23 -0.97
CA PHE A 77 3.56 14.30 -1.85
C PHE A 77 2.51 14.65 -2.91
N LEU A 78 1.95 13.65 -3.60
CA LEU A 78 0.92 13.86 -4.63
C LEU A 78 -0.38 14.42 -4.06
N ARG A 79 -0.72 14.10 -2.80
CA ARG A 79 -1.89 14.65 -2.09
C ARG A 79 -1.80 16.15 -1.79
N MET A 80 -0.61 16.77 -1.92
CA MET A 80 -0.48 18.22 -1.82
C MET A 80 -1.02 18.96 -3.06
N PHE A 81 -1.27 18.26 -4.16
CA PHE A 81 -1.77 18.83 -5.41
C PHE A 81 -3.27 18.59 -5.59
N PRO A 82 -3.96 19.37 -6.45
CA PRO A 82 -5.35 19.12 -6.81
C PRO A 82 -5.53 17.72 -7.42
N SER A 83 -6.71 17.13 -7.26
CA SER A 83 -7.01 15.76 -7.72
C SER A 83 -6.69 15.50 -9.19
N LYS A 84 -6.77 16.53 -10.05
CA LYS A 84 -6.36 16.43 -11.47
C LYS A 84 -4.90 16.03 -11.64
N VAL A 85 -3.99 16.58 -10.83
CA VAL A 85 -2.57 16.24 -10.87
C VAL A 85 -2.34 14.81 -10.40
N LEU A 86 -3.08 14.38 -9.37
CA LEU A 86 -3.03 13.00 -8.91
C LEU A 86 -3.43 12.03 -10.03
N PHE A 87 -4.53 12.29 -10.74
CA PHE A 87 -4.95 11.46 -11.86
C PHE A 87 -3.92 11.42 -12.99
N LEU A 88 -3.37 12.58 -13.38
CA LEU A 88 -2.30 12.64 -14.38
C LEU A 88 -1.05 11.87 -13.93
N ALA A 89 -0.70 11.91 -12.65
CA ALA A 89 0.42 11.16 -12.09
C ALA A 89 0.15 9.65 -12.10
N MET A 90 -1.06 9.22 -11.76
CA MET A 90 -1.46 7.80 -11.82
C MET A 90 -1.44 7.28 -13.27
N ASP A 91 -1.98 8.06 -14.21
CA ASP A 91 -1.95 7.75 -15.65
C ASP A 91 -0.51 7.70 -16.18
N PHE A 92 0.35 8.60 -15.70
CA PHE A 92 1.77 8.60 -16.05
C PHE A 92 2.50 7.37 -15.51
N ILE A 93 2.32 7.03 -14.23
CA ILE A 93 2.89 5.83 -13.61
C ILE A 93 2.41 4.57 -14.33
N GLY A 94 1.15 4.55 -14.78
CA GLY A 94 0.58 3.51 -15.62
C GLY A 94 0.68 2.13 -14.97
N SER A 95 0.36 2.07 -13.68
CA SER A 95 0.27 0.81 -12.93
C SER A 95 -1.16 0.56 -12.48
N TYR A 96 -1.76 -0.50 -13.02
CA TYR A 96 -3.11 -0.94 -12.67
C TYR A 96 -3.29 -2.44 -12.97
N LEU A 97 -4.32 -3.04 -12.40
CA LEU A 97 -4.69 -4.42 -12.67
C LEU A 97 -5.80 -4.40 -13.73
N GLU A 98 -5.59 -5.08 -14.86
CA GLU A 98 -6.64 -5.25 -15.86
C GLU A 98 -7.70 -6.24 -15.35
N SER A 99 -8.96 -6.05 -15.76
CA SER A 99 -10.02 -6.98 -15.40
C SER A 99 -9.76 -8.35 -16.03
N ASP A 100 -10.20 -9.41 -15.35
CA ASP A 100 -10.27 -10.73 -15.96
C ASP A 100 -11.16 -10.67 -17.20
N LYS A 101 -10.63 -11.15 -18.33
CA LYS A 101 -11.40 -11.30 -19.57
C LYS A 101 -12.40 -12.43 -19.32
N ILE A 102 -13.69 -12.09 -19.28
CA ILE A 102 -14.81 -13.02 -19.21
C ILE A 102 -14.86 -13.82 -20.51
#